data_AF-A0A7M2QW27-F1
#
_entry.id   AF-A0A7M2QW27-F1
#
_cell.length_a   1.000
_cell.length_b   1.000
_cell.length_c   1.000
_cell.angle_alpha   90.00
_cell.angle_beta   90.00
_cell.angle_gamma   90.00
#
_symmetry.space_group_name_H-M   'P 1'
#
loop_
_entity.id
_entity.type
_entity.pdbx_description
1 polymer ?
#
loop_
_entity_poly.entity_id
_entity_poly.type
_entity_poly.pdbx_seq_one_letter_code
_entity_poly.pdbx_strand_id
1 'polypeptide(L)'
;MIENVLIGQFIDASSIFHRLDPRSKLISLVCIIIAFLLIDNISGYVLASFLVVGCITLSQIPLRFFLKGLKPILIILAFTVFYHILFTKGENLLFQYGILSIYKESIIDGFSIVLRIFLLVLITSLLTLTTKPLDLAHGFEILCKPLKRLRFPVEQFSLMLAITLRFIPTIVMELDKIIEAQKARGVNFEDKSFVKKVFSYIPIIVPLLFTSIQRAENLANAIDARAYGDGSGRTRYKVLHFENRDYLVIFASLLFVGIFFMLRMVGG
;
A
#
# COMPACT_ATOMS: atom_id res chain seq x y z
N MET A 1 3.75 25.55 -0.27
CA MET A 1 4.90 24.61 -0.23
C MET A 1 4.46 23.13 -0.22
N ILE A 2 3.23 22.83 -0.65
CA ILE A 2 2.60 21.50 -0.71
C ILE A 2 2.00 21.23 -2.12
N GLU A 3 2.45 21.95 -3.15
CA GLU A 3 2.09 21.65 -4.56
C GLU A 3 2.52 20.22 -5.00
N ASN A 4 3.31 19.52 -4.18
CA ASN A 4 3.76 18.15 -4.39
C ASN A 4 3.18 17.13 -3.40
N VAL A 5 2.11 17.43 -2.67
CA VAL A 5 1.40 16.38 -1.93
C VAL A 5 0.53 15.59 -2.90
N LEU A 6 1.25 14.73 -3.62
CA LEU A 6 0.82 13.56 -4.38
C LEU A 6 0.17 12.52 -3.43
N ILE A 7 -0.86 12.91 -2.65
CA ILE A 7 -1.62 11.95 -1.86
C ILE A 7 -2.43 11.08 -2.82
N GLY A 8 -2.08 9.80 -2.87
CA GLY A 8 -2.79 8.80 -3.66
C GLY A 8 -2.55 8.97 -5.15
N GLN A 9 -1.31 8.68 -5.62
CA GLN A 9 -0.94 8.57 -7.03
C GLN A 9 -1.72 7.47 -7.74
N PHE A 10 -3.03 7.64 -7.87
CA PHE A 10 -3.81 6.94 -8.85
C PHE A 10 -3.56 7.62 -10.20
N ILE A 11 -3.16 6.84 -11.19
CA ILE A 11 -2.97 7.34 -12.54
C ILE A 11 -4.24 6.97 -13.30
N ASP A 12 -4.96 7.97 -13.80
CA ASP A 12 -6.06 7.74 -14.74
C ASP A 12 -5.49 7.21 -16.06
N ALA A 13 -5.30 5.88 -16.15
CA ALA A 13 -4.95 5.17 -17.37
C ALA A 13 -6.11 4.24 -17.79
N SER A 14 -6.35 4.13 -19.10
CA SER A 14 -7.44 3.34 -19.65
C SER A 14 -7.09 1.85 -19.81
N SER A 15 -6.52 1.21 -18.79
CA SER A 15 -6.17 -0.22 -18.85
C SER A 15 -7.28 -1.13 -18.31
N ILE A 16 -7.28 -2.40 -18.73
CA ILE A 16 -8.12 -3.50 -18.23
C ILE A 16 -8.07 -3.55 -16.69
N PHE A 17 -6.88 -3.33 -16.11
CA PHE A 17 -6.72 -3.30 -14.66
C PHE A 17 -7.48 -2.16 -13.99
N HIS A 18 -7.68 -1.02 -14.64
CA HIS A 18 -8.41 0.10 -14.03
C HIS A 18 -9.93 -0.15 -13.97
N ARG A 19 -10.43 -1.07 -14.79
CA ARG A 19 -11.86 -1.43 -14.86
C ARG A 19 -12.26 -2.58 -13.93
N LEU A 20 -11.30 -3.30 -13.34
CA LEU A 20 -11.58 -4.38 -12.40
C LEU A 20 -12.11 -3.85 -11.07
N ASP A 21 -12.97 -4.64 -10.43
CA ASP A 21 -13.51 -4.35 -9.12
C ASP A 21 -12.37 -4.24 -8.08
N PRO A 22 -12.40 -3.25 -7.16
CA PRO A 22 -11.38 -3.12 -6.12
C PRO A 22 -11.27 -4.36 -5.22
N ARG A 23 -12.38 -5.08 -5.04
CA ARG A 23 -12.44 -6.32 -4.24
C ARG A 23 -11.63 -7.45 -4.88
N SER A 24 -11.79 -7.66 -6.18
CA SER A 24 -11.08 -8.72 -6.91
C SER A 24 -9.59 -8.44 -6.89
N LYS A 25 -9.18 -7.18 -7.11
CA LYS A 25 -7.78 -6.77 -6.99
C LYS A 25 -7.19 -6.98 -5.60
N LEU A 26 -7.91 -6.64 -4.53
CA LEU A 26 -7.44 -6.83 -3.15
C LEU A 26 -7.26 -8.32 -2.83
N ILE A 27 -8.25 -9.15 -3.17
CA ILE A 27 -8.18 -10.61 -2.99
C ILE A 27 -7.00 -11.18 -3.78
N SER A 28 -6.90 -10.84 -5.07
CA SER A 28 -5.82 -11.34 -5.92
C SER A 28 -4.45 -10.85 -5.47
N LEU A 29 -4.33 -9.62 -4.95
CA LEU A 29 -3.07 -9.15 -4.37
C LEU A 29 -2.67 -10.01 -3.17
N VAL A 30 -3.60 -10.26 -2.24
CA VAL A 30 -3.32 -11.11 -1.06
C VAL A 30 -2.92 -12.52 -1.49
N CYS A 31 -3.63 -13.11 -2.46
CA CYS A 31 -3.26 -14.40 -3.04
C CYS A 31 -1.86 -14.39 -3.65
N ILE A 32 -1.51 -13.38 -4.46
CA ILE A 32 -0.19 -13.26 -5.09
C ILE A 32 0.91 -13.07 -4.04
N ILE A 33 0.66 -12.27 -2.99
CA ILE A 33 1.61 -12.12 -1.87
C ILE A 33 1.87 -13.47 -1.21
N ILE A 34 0.83 -14.25 -0.91
CA ILE A 34 0.98 -15.60 -0.34
C ILE A 34 1.77 -16.49 -1.31
N ALA A 35 1.45 -16.48 -2.61
CA ALA A 35 2.18 -17.27 -3.61
C ALA A 35 3.68 -16.91 -3.63
N PHE A 36 4.02 -15.62 -3.56
CA PHE A 36 5.41 -15.15 -3.57
C PHE A 36 6.17 -15.52 -2.29
N LEU A 37 5.49 -15.63 -1.15
CA LEU A 37 6.09 -16.09 0.09
C LEU A 37 6.39 -17.59 0.10
N LEU A 38 5.70 -18.38 -0.73
CA LEU A 38 5.91 -19.82 -0.88
C LEU A 38 7.02 -20.19 -1.89
N ILE A 39 7.71 -19.20 -2.48
CA ILE A 39 8.74 -19.44 -3.51
C ILE A 39 10.05 -19.87 -2.88
N ASP A 40 10.40 -21.15 -3.04
CA ASP A 40 11.69 -21.68 -2.60
C ASP A 40 12.61 -22.06 -3.80
N ASN A 41 12.06 -22.15 -5.01
CA ASN A 41 12.76 -22.64 -6.21
C ASN A 41 13.01 -21.54 -7.26
N ILE A 42 14.11 -21.68 -8.02
CA ILE A 42 14.47 -20.78 -9.14
C ILE A 42 13.34 -20.73 -10.18
N SER A 43 12.72 -21.86 -10.50
CA SER A 43 11.58 -21.94 -11.43
C SER A 43 10.39 -21.09 -10.96
N GLY A 44 10.14 -21.05 -9.65
CA GLY A 44 9.10 -20.22 -9.05
C GLY A 44 9.40 -18.72 -9.21
N TYR A 45 10.65 -18.29 -9.02
CA TYR A 45 11.05 -16.90 -9.25
C TYR A 45 10.91 -16.47 -10.72
N VAL A 46 11.23 -17.37 -11.67
CA VAL A 46 11.05 -17.10 -13.11
C VAL A 46 9.56 -16.93 -13.44
N LEU A 47 8.71 -17.84 -12.95
CA LEU A 47 7.26 -17.75 -13.17
C LEU A 47 6.64 -16.50 -12.53
N ALA A 48 7.05 -16.16 -11.30
CA ALA A 48 6.62 -14.95 -10.61
C ALA A 48 7.04 -13.68 -11.35
N SER A 49 8.28 -13.62 -11.84
CA SER A 49 8.78 -12.50 -12.64
C SER A 49 7.99 -12.35 -13.94
N PHE A 50 7.68 -13.46 -14.63
CA PHE A 50 6.87 -13.44 -15.83
C PHE A 50 5.46 -12.89 -15.57
N LEU A 51 4.82 -13.31 -14.47
CA LEU A 51 3.51 -12.78 -14.07
C LEU A 51 3.57 -11.27 -13.81
N VAL A 52 4.54 -10.79 -13.03
CA VAL A 52 4.65 -9.35 -12.71
C VAL A 52 4.86 -8.52 -13.96
N VAL A 53 5.76 -8.95 -14.86
CA VAL A 53 5.99 -8.28 -16.15
C VAL A 53 4.73 -8.29 -17.01
N GLY A 54 3.99 -9.41 -17.05
CA GLY A 54 2.69 -9.51 -17.71
C GLY A 54 1.67 -8.51 -17.14
N CYS A 55 1.55 -8.41 -15.82
CA CYS A 55 0.65 -7.45 -15.18
C CYS A 55 1.04 -6.00 -15.47
N ILE A 56 2.34 -5.67 -15.44
CA ILE A 56 2.84 -4.31 -15.70
C ILE A 56 2.56 -3.90 -17.15
N THR A 57 2.86 -4.78 -18.11
CA THR A 57 2.64 -4.51 -19.54
C THR A 57 1.15 -4.33 -19.86
N LEU A 58 0.30 -5.20 -19.32
CA LEU A 58 -1.16 -5.08 -19.44
C LEU A 58 -1.73 -3.84 -18.71
N SER A 59 -1.05 -3.33 -17.69
CA SER A 59 -1.47 -2.13 -16.96
C SER A 59 -1.27 -0.84 -17.75
N GLN A 60 -0.45 -0.85 -18.81
CA GLN A 60 -0.15 0.32 -19.65
C GLN A 60 0.40 1.53 -18.87
N ILE A 61 0.97 1.29 -17.68
CA ILE A 61 1.56 2.33 -16.84
C ILE A 61 3.04 2.48 -17.22
N PRO A 62 3.56 3.71 -17.40
CA PRO A 62 4.96 3.86 -17.77
C PRO A 62 5.88 3.45 -16.62
N LEU A 63 6.93 2.68 -16.96
CA LEU A 63 7.89 2.07 -16.02
C LEU A 63 8.54 3.07 -15.04
N ARG A 64 8.58 4.36 -15.42
CA ARG A 64 9.10 5.45 -14.58
C ARG A 64 8.39 5.55 -13.22
N PHE A 65 7.10 5.25 -13.14
CA PHE A 65 6.37 5.29 -11.86
C PHE A 65 6.77 4.14 -10.94
N PHE A 66 6.95 2.93 -11.48
CA PHE A 66 7.46 1.79 -10.72
C PHE A 66 8.87 2.05 -10.18
N LEU A 67 9.75 2.66 -10.99
CA LEU A 67 11.11 3.02 -10.56
C LEU A 67 11.12 4.05 -9.43
N LYS A 68 10.17 5.00 -9.42
CA LYS A 68 10.01 5.95 -8.29
C LYS A 68 9.63 5.22 -7.00
N GLY A 69 8.74 4.22 -7.07
CA GLY A 69 8.37 3.38 -5.93
C GLY A 69 9.52 2.51 -5.41
N LEU A 70 10.40 2.06 -6.30
CA LEU A 70 11.60 1.28 -5.96
C LEU A 70 12.70 2.11 -5.30
N LYS A 71 12.84 3.40 -5.65
CA LYS A 71 13.92 4.27 -5.17
C LYS A 71 14.13 4.26 -3.64
N PRO A 72 13.12 4.45 -2.78
CA PRO A 72 13.32 4.39 -1.33
C PRO A 72 13.70 2.98 -0.83
N ILE A 73 13.29 1.94 -1.56
CA ILE A 73 13.49 0.54 -1.18
C ILE A 73 14.87 0.02 -1.60
N LEU A 74 15.54 0.67 -2.56
CA LEU A 74 16.89 0.32 -2.98
C LEU A 74 17.88 0.26 -1.81
N ILE A 75 17.73 1.12 -0.80
CA ILE A 75 18.57 1.11 0.41
C ILE A 75 18.36 -0.20 1.17
N ILE A 76 17.11 -0.63 1.33
CA ILE A 76 16.76 -1.89 2.00
C ILE A 76 17.30 -3.08 1.20
N LEU A 77 17.11 -3.10 -0.12
CA LEU A 77 17.60 -4.18 -0.98
C LEU A 77 19.14 -4.30 -0.92
N ALA A 78 19.85 -3.17 -1.00
CA ALA A 78 21.31 -3.14 -0.89
C ALA A 78 21.76 -3.66 0.48
N PHE A 79 21.08 -3.25 1.56
CA PHE A 79 21.36 -3.75 2.90
C PHE A 79 21.08 -5.25 3.03
N THR A 80 20.02 -5.79 2.40
CA THR A 80 19.70 -7.22 2.44
C THR A 80 20.76 -8.08 1.73
N VAL A 81 21.24 -7.65 0.56
CA VAL A 81 22.36 -8.32 -0.14
C VAL A 81 23.61 -8.30 0.73
N PHE A 82 23.96 -7.11 1.25
CA PHE A 82 25.13 -6.94 2.09
C PHE A 82 25.07 -7.83 3.34
N TYR A 83 23.91 -7.87 4.01
CA TYR A 83 23.67 -8.71 5.17
C TYR A 83 23.86 -10.20 4.84
N HIS A 84 23.29 -10.70 3.74
CA HIS A 84 23.43 -12.11 3.36
C HIS A 84 24.88 -12.47 3.04
N ILE A 85 25.60 -11.63 2.29
CA ILE A 85 27.00 -11.88 1.95
C ILE A 85 27.88 -11.97 3.21
N LEU A 86 27.58 -11.19 4.25
CA LEU A 86 28.36 -11.17 5.49
C LEU A 86 28.01 -12.29 6.48
N PHE A 87 26.72 -12.57 6.66
CA PHE A 87 26.24 -13.38 7.78
C PHE A 87 25.78 -14.78 7.37
N THR A 88 25.46 -15.02 6.11
CA THR A 88 25.09 -16.36 5.63
C THR A 88 26.35 -17.15 5.34
N LYS A 89 26.55 -18.22 6.11
CA LYS A 89 27.62 -19.21 5.87
C LYS A 89 27.04 -20.42 5.16
N GLY A 90 27.73 -20.88 4.13
CA GLY A 90 27.39 -22.08 3.38
C GLY A 90 28.50 -23.13 3.46
N GLU A 91 28.36 -24.18 2.66
CA GLU A 91 29.38 -25.23 2.55
C GLU A 91 30.39 -24.93 1.43
N ASN A 92 29.95 -24.25 0.35
CA ASN A 92 30.78 -23.97 -0.82
C ASN A 92 31.42 -22.58 -0.75
N LEU A 93 32.66 -22.52 -0.26
CA LEU A 93 33.43 -21.29 -0.18
C LEU A 93 33.96 -20.88 -1.56
N LEU A 94 33.56 -19.69 -2.04
CA LEU A 94 34.02 -19.13 -3.31
C LEU A 94 35.22 -18.21 -3.12
N PHE A 95 35.18 -17.38 -2.09
CA PHE A 95 36.24 -16.40 -1.82
C PHE A 95 36.34 -16.13 -0.32
N GLN A 96 37.54 -16.20 0.23
CA GLN A 96 37.81 -15.88 1.62
C GLN A 96 38.83 -14.75 1.69
N TYR A 97 38.45 -13.64 2.30
CA TYR A 97 39.34 -12.50 2.54
C TYR A 97 39.16 -12.02 3.98
N GLY A 98 40.02 -12.51 4.89
CA GLY A 98 39.94 -12.19 6.32
C GLY A 98 38.66 -12.74 6.98
N ILE A 99 37.91 -11.88 7.66
CA ILE A 99 36.63 -12.21 8.33
C ILE A 99 35.50 -12.42 7.32
N LEU A 100 35.68 -11.97 6.07
CA LEU A 100 34.70 -12.08 5.00
C LEU A 100 34.88 -13.41 4.26
N SER A 101 33.93 -14.32 4.45
CA SER A 101 33.85 -15.59 3.73
C SER A 101 32.61 -15.55 2.85
N ILE A 102 32.80 -15.48 1.53
CA ILE A 102 31.71 -15.42 0.55
C ILE A 102 31.42 -16.85 0.10
N TYR A 103 30.20 -17.30 0.38
CA TYR A 103 29.70 -18.61 0.02
C TYR A 103 28.81 -18.51 -1.21
N LYS A 104 28.69 -19.60 -1.98
CA LYS A 104 27.77 -19.64 -3.12
C LYS A 104 26.31 -19.51 -2.66
N GLU A 105 25.99 -20.13 -1.54
CA GLU A 105 24.66 -20.14 -0.93
C GLU A 105 24.25 -18.73 -0.49
N SER A 106 25.18 -17.94 0.08
CA SER A 106 24.88 -16.58 0.52
C SER A 106 24.50 -15.63 -0.63
N ILE A 107 25.09 -15.84 -1.81
CA ILE A 107 24.75 -15.09 -3.03
C ILE A 107 23.36 -15.51 -3.53
N ILE A 108 23.07 -16.81 -3.57
CA ILE A 108 21.79 -17.34 -4.07
C ILE A 108 20.64 -16.89 -3.16
N ASP A 109 20.79 -17.04 -1.85
CA ASP A 109 19.76 -16.66 -0.87
C ASP A 109 19.55 -15.14 -0.84
N GLY A 110 20.65 -14.38 -0.81
CA GLY A 110 20.61 -12.92 -0.85
C GLY A 110 19.91 -12.41 -2.10
N PHE A 111 20.24 -12.94 -3.28
CA PHE A 111 19.59 -12.57 -4.53
C PHE A 111 18.12 -13.01 -4.56
N SER A 112 17.80 -14.20 -4.07
CA SER A 112 16.42 -14.71 -4.02
C SER A 112 15.51 -13.82 -3.16
N ILE A 113 15.96 -13.40 -1.97
CA ILE A 113 15.19 -12.52 -1.10
C ILE A 113 15.04 -11.13 -1.73
N VAL A 114 16.09 -10.59 -2.33
CA VAL A 114 16.05 -9.29 -3.00
C VAL A 114 15.07 -9.33 -4.17
N LEU A 115 15.09 -10.38 -4.97
CA LEU A 115 14.15 -10.60 -6.06
C LEU A 115 12.71 -10.73 -5.52
N ARG A 116 12.51 -11.46 -4.42
CA ARG A 116 11.19 -11.59 -3.76
C ARG A 116 10.64 -10.24 -3.33
N ILE A 117 11.44 -9.45 -2.61
CA ILE A 117 11.04 -8.10 -2.16
C ILE A 117 10.77 -7.21 -3.37
N PHE A 118 11.62 -7.25 -4.39
CA PHE A 118 11.44 -6.49 -5.62
C PHE A 118 10.11 -6.80 -6.31
N LEU A 119 9.75 -8.07 -6.47
CA LEU A 119 8.49 -8.50 -7.07
C LEU A 119 7.27 -8.09 -6.23
N LEU A 120 7.35 -8.21 -4.90
CA LEU A 120 6.30 -7.77 -3.98
C LEU A 120 6.05 -6.26 -4.08
N VAL A 121 7.12 -5.48 -4.17
CA VAL A 121 7.02 -4.02 -4.33
C VAL A 121 6.39 -3.65 -5.66
N LEU A 122 6.76 -4.32 -6.76
CA LEU A 122 6.18 -4.05 -8.07
C LEU A 122 4.68 -4.34 -8.12
N ILE A 123 4.23 -5.50 -7.61
CA ILE A 123 2.81 -5.86 -7.66
C ILE A 123 1.95 -5.00 -6.71
N THR A 124 2.46 -4.63 -5.54
CA THR A 124 1.76 -3.72 -4.61
C THR A 124 1.72 -2.29 -5.14
N SER A 125 2.79 -1.83 -5.80
CA SER A 125 2.82 -0.54 -6.50
C SER A 125 1.79 -0.51 -7.63
N LEU A 126 1.63 -1.61 -8.37
CA LEU A 126 0.60 -1.72 -9.41
C LEU A 126 -0.80 -1.50 -8.85
N LEU A 127 -1.16 -2.11 -7.71
CA LEU A 127 -2.46 -1.88 -7.08
C LEU A 127 -2.67 -0.40 -6.72
N THR A 128 -1.65 0.20 -6.12
CA THR A 128 -1.68 1.60 -5.64
C THR A 128 -1.83 2.58 -6.80
N LEU A 129 -1.17 2.32 -7.93
CA LEU A 129 -1.24 3.17 -9.12
C LEU A 129 -2.55 2.99 -9.91
N THR A 130 -3.16 1.79 -9.86
CA THR A 130 -4.34 1.42 -10.69
C THR A 130 -5.68 1.53 -9.97
N THR A 131 -5.71 1.87 -8.67
CA THR A 131 -6.97 1.93 -7.90
C THR A 131 -7.01 3.14 -6.98
N LYS A 132 -8.10 3.90 -7.03
CA LYS A 132 -8.30 5.08 -6.17
C LYS A 132 -8.37 4.66 -4.70
N PRO A 133 -7.81 5.44 -3.75
CA PRO A 133 -7.86 5.12 -2.32
C PRO A 133 -9.29 4.91 -1.79
N LEU A 134 -10.25 5.72 -2.26
CA LEU A 134 -11.66 5.59 -1.89
C LEU A 134 -12.26 4.27 -2.40
N ASP A 135 -11.87 3.82 -3.59
CA ASP A 135 -12.37 2.56 -4.16
C ASP A 135 -11.75 1.35 -3.46
N LEU A 136 -10.45 1.41 -3.11
CA LEU A 136 -9.79 0.40 -2.27
C LEU A 136 -10.46 0.28 -0.91
N ALA A 137 -10.78 1.41 -0.29
CA ALA A 137 -11.52 1.49 0.96
C ALA A 137 -12.90 0.84 0.91
N HIS A 138 -13.70 1.15 -0.11
CA HIS A 138 -14.99 0.51 -0.31
C HIS A 138 -14.85 -1.01 -0.59
N GLY A 139 -13.81 -1.42 -1.32
CA GLY A 139 -13.49 -2.83 -1.52
C GLY A 139 -13.19 -3.53 -0.20
N PHE A 140 -12.28 -2.96 0.60
CA PHE A 140 -11.90 -3.46 1.91
C PHE A 140 -13.10 -3.57 2.86
N GLU A 141 -13.94 -2.54 2.91
CA GLU A 141 -15.17 -2.53 3.70
C GLU A 141 -16.07 -3.75 3.41
N ILE A 142 -16.28 -4.07 2.13
CA ILE A 142 -17.09 -5.22 1.74
C ILE A 142 -16.43 -6.53 2.14
N LEU A 143 -15.10 -6.62 2.06
CA LEU A 143 -14.33 -7.79 2.50
C LEU A 143 -14.37 -7.97 4.03
N CYS A 144 -14.60 -6.90 4.80
CA CYS A 144 -14.78 -6.96 6.25
C CYS A 144 -16.21 -7.35 6.69
N LYS A 145 -17.20 -7.44 5.80
CA LYS A 145 -18.57 -7.89 6.14
C LYS A 145 -18.66 -9.24 6.89
N PRO A 146 -17.92 -10.32 6.55
CA PRO A 146 -17.98 -11.56 7.31
C PRO A 146 -17.59 -11.38 8.79
N LEU A 147 -16.75 -10.39 9.10
CA LEU A 147 -16.36 -10.04 10.47
C LEU A 147 -17.53 -9.55 11.32
N LYS A 148 -18.67 -9.17 10.71
CA LYS A 148 -19.92 -8.88 11.42
C LYS A 148 -20.39 -10.06 12.28
N ARG A 149 -20.11 -11.31 11.87
CA ARG A 149 -20.44 -12.51 12.68
C ARG A 149 -19.64 -12.55 13.99
N LEU A 150 -18.46 -11.94 14.04
CA LEU A 150 -17.62 -11.80 15.21
C LEU A 150 -17.97 -10.56 16.05
N ARG A 151 -19.16 -9.97 15.85
CA ARG A 151 -19.64 -8.73 16.49
C ARG A 151 -18.80 -7.49 16.17
N PHE A 152 -18.05 -7.50 15.07
CA PHE A 152 -17.30 -6.32 14.64
C PHE A 152 -18.24 -5.25 14.03
N PRO A 153 -18.13 -3.96 14.43
CA PRO A 153 -18.98 -2.86 13.95
C PRO A 153 -18.59 -2.38 12.54
N VAL A 154 -18.85 -3.20 11.52
CA VAL A 154 -18.43 -2.95 10.12
C VAL A 154 -18.99 -1.63 9.57
N GLU A 155 -20.25 -1.28 9.89
CA GLU A 155 -20.89 -0.10 9.29
C GLU A 155 -20.39 1.21 9.93
N GLN A 156 -20.10 1.22 11.24
CA GLN A 156 -19.45 2.35 11.89
C GLN A 156 -18.01 2.50 11.39
N PHE A 157 -17.29 1.39 11.22
CA PHE A 157 -15.94 1.40 10.67
C PHE A 157 -15.90 1.92 9.23
N SER A 158 -16.85 1.49 8.38
CA SER A 158 -17.04 2.02 7.03
C SER A 158 -17.21 3.54 7.05
N LEU A 159 -18.12 4.03 7.89
CA LEU A 159 -18.40 5.45 8.02
C LEU A 159 -17.14 6.23 8.44
N MET A 160 -16.44 5.77 9.46
CA MET A 160 -15.20 6.39 9.94
C MET A 160 -14.16 6.47 8.82
N LEU A 161 -13.99 5.39 8.06
CA LEU A 161 -13.01 5.31 7.00
C LEU A 161 -13.37 6.21 5.80
N ALA A 162 -14.65 6.26 5.41
CA ALA A 162 -15.16 7.16 4.38
C ALA A 162 -15.00 8.64 4.77
N ILE A 163 -15.34 8.99 6.01
CA ILE A 163 -15.16 10.34 6.57
C ILE A 163 -13.68 10.72 6.57
N THR A 164 -12.82 9.82 7.03
CA THR A 164 -11.38 10.05 7.12
C THR A 164 -10.79 10.34 5.73
N LEU A 165 -11.04 9.47 4.75
CA LEU A 165 -10.53 9.65 3.39
C LEU A 165 -11.04 10.93 2.73
N ARG A 166 -12.27 11.33 3.01
CA ARG A 166 -12.84 12.59 2.52
C ARG A 166 -12.21 13.81 3.19
N PHE A 167 -11.90 13.74 4.48
CA PHE A 167 -11.32 14.88 5.20
C PHE A 167 -9.82 15.03 5.03
N ILE A 168 -9.07 13.97 4.72
CA ILE A 168 -7.61 14.06 4.50
C ILE A 168 -7.24 15.22 3.55
N PRO A 169 -7.82 15.35 2.34
CA PRO A 169 -7.51 16.48 1.46
C PRO A 169 -7.87 17.84 2.07
N THR A 170 -8.99 17.91 2.80
CA THR A 170 -9.46 19.15 3.42
C THR A 170 -8.54 19.60 4.55
N ILE A 171 -8.06 18.66 5.37
CA ILE A 171 -7.13 18.92 6.47
C ILE A 171 -5.77 19.38 5.93
N VAL A 172 -5.29 18.79 4.82
CA VAL A 172 -4.04 19.23 4.17
C VAL A 172 -4.16 20.65 3.64
N MET A 173 -5.27 20.99 2.96
CA MET A 173 -5.51 22.37 2.49
C MET A 173 -5.62 23.38 3.64
N GLU A 174 -6.20 22.98 4.77
CA GLU A 174 -6.29 23.83 5.96
C GLU A 174 -4.90 24.02 6.60
N LEU A 175 -4.13 22.93 6.73
CA LEU A 175 -2.75 22.96 7.19
C LEU A 175 -1.91 23.95 6.36
N ASP A 176 -2.04 23.92 5.03
CA ASP A 176 -1.34 24.87 4.15
C ASP A 176 -1.70 26.32 4.44
N LYS A 177 -2.99 26.62 4.60
CA LYS A 177 -3.45 27.97 4.94
C LYS A 177 -2.89 28.44 6.27
N ILE A 178 -2.88 27.56 7.28
CA ILE A 178 -2.33 27.87 8.59
C ILE A 178 -0.82 28.12 8.50
N ILE A 179 -0.09 27.29 7.77
CA ILE A 179 1.35 27.46 7.55
C ILE A 179 1.63 28.82 6.90
N GLU A 180 0.96 29.17 5.80
CA GLU A 180 1.19 30.45 5.11
C GLU A 180 0.77 31.65 5.98
N ALA A 181 -0.31 31.55 6.77
CA ALA A 181 -0.70 32.59 7.71
C ALA A 181 0.33 32.79 8.84
N GLN A 182 0.91 31.70 9.38
CA GLN A 182 1.93 31.80 10.43
C GLN A 182 3.27 32.32 9.87
N LYS A 183 3.64 31.97 8.64
CA LYS A 183 4.79 32.58 7.94
C LYS A 183 4.60 34.09 7.79
N ALA A 184 3.41 34.54 7.39
CA ALA A 184 3.08 35.97 7.29
C ALA A 184 3.13 36.70 8.65
N ARG A 185 2.90 35.99 9.76
CA ARG A 185 3.06 36.50 11.13
C ARG A 185 4.52 36.44 11.65
N GLY A 186 5.47 36.07 10.81
CA GLY A 186 6.90 36.06 11.14
C GLY A 186 7.40 34.80 11.87
N VAL A 187 6.60 33.72 11.91
CA VAL A 187 7.08 32.44 12.46
C VAL A 187 8.13 31.85 11.52
N ASN A 188 9.36 31.68 12.02
CA ASN A 188 10.44 31.06 11.27
C ASN A 188 10.50 29.55 11.55
N PHE A 189 10.23 28.74 10.52
CA PHE A 189 10.23 27.28 10.61
C PHE A 189 11.61 26.64 10.35
N GLU A 190 12.61 27.44 9.97
CA GLU A 190 13.95 27.00 9.57
C GLU A 190 15.00 27.15 10.67
N ASP A 191 14.58 27.28 11.93
CA ASP A 191 15.49 27.39 13.06
C ASP A 191 16.39 26.15 13.22
N LYS A 192 17.69 26.39 13.47
CA LYS A 192 18.72 25.35 13.63
C LYS A 192 18.61 24.59 14.96
N SER A 193 18.02 25.19 15.99
CA SER A 193 17.85 24.55 17.30
C SER A 193 16.63 23.62 17.27
N PHE A 194 16.86 22.32 17.54
CA PHE A 194 15.80 21.31 17.57
C PHE A 194 14.64 21.70 18.50
N VAL A 195 14.96 22.23 19.69
CA VAL A 195 13.96 22.66 20.67
C VAL A 195 13.09 23.78 20.12
N LYS A 196 13.70 24.87 19.61
CA LYS A 196 12.95 26.00 19.03
C LYS A 196 12.12 25.58 17.81
N LYS A 197 12.64 24.66 17.00
CA LYS A 197 11.93 24.09 15.86
C LYS A 197 10.66 23.35 16.27
N VAL A 198 10.68 22.58 17.36
CA VAL A 198 9.49 21.90 17.88
C VAL A 198 8.45 22.92 18.35
N PHE A 199 8.87 23.93 19.14
CA PHE A 199 7.95 24.99 19.60
C PHE A 199 7.35 25.81 18.46
N SER A 200 8.05 25.94 17.33
CA SER A 200 7.56 26.64 16.14
C SER A 200 6.38 25.96 15.45
N TYR A 201 6.11 24.67 15.72
CA TYR A 201 4.93 23.97 15.19
C TYR A 201 3.66 24.12 16.04
N ILE A 202 3.78 24.56 17.29
CA ILE A 202 2.61 24.76 18.18
C ILE A 202 1.56 25.72 17.57
N PRO A 203 1.94 26.87 16.97
CA PRO A 203 1.01 27.78 16.31
C PRO A 203 0.28 27.19 15.10
N ILE A 204 0.73 26.04 14.58
CA ILE A 204 0.06 25.29 13.52
C ILE A 204 -0.89 24.24 14.12
N ILE A 205 -0.38 23.45 15.08
CA ILE A 205 -1.11 22.31 15.66
C ILE A 205 -2.36 22.77 16.41
N VAL A 206 -2.27 23.83 17.22
CA VAL A 206 -3.39 24.28 18.06
C VAL A 206 -4.59 24.75 17.21
N PRO A 207 -4.43 25.64 16.21
CA PRO A 207 -5.54 26.01 15.32
C PRO A 207 -6.09 24.84 14.49
N LEU A 208 -5.20 23.95 14.02
CA LEU A 208 -5.62 22.78 13.25
C LEU A 208 -6.47 21.83 14.09
N LEU A 209 -6.10 21.62 15.36
CA LEU A 209 -6.86 20.79 16.28
C LEU A 209 -8.23 21.40 16.57
N PHE A 210 -8.28 22.70 16.89
CA PHE A 210 -9.54 23.39 17.17
C PHE A 210 -10.50 23.33 15.97
N THR A 211 -10.00 23.62 14.77
CA THR A 211 -10.80 23.54 13.54
C THR A 211 -11.24 22.11 13.21
N SER A 212 -10.42 21.10 13.53
CA SER A 212 -10.78 19.69 13.35
C SER A 212 -11.88 19.24 14.32
N ILE A 213 -11.80 19.65 15.59
CA ILE A 213 -12.84 19.38 16.59
C ILE A 213 -14.15 20.04 16.18
N GLN A 214 -14.12 21.32 15.81
CA GLN A 214 -15.32 22.03 15.36
C GLN A 214 -15.96 21.36 14.13
N ARG A 215 -15.16 20.86 13.19
CA ARG A 215 -15.67 20.10 12.03
C ARG A 215 -16.27 18.76 12.45
N ALA A 216 -15.66 18.06 13.40
CA ALA A 216 -16.19 16.80 13.91
C ALA A 216 -17.56 17.01 14.57
N GLU A 217 -17.71 18.04 15.40
CA GLU A 217 -18.99 18.41 16.02
C GLU A 217 -20.04 18.79 14.98
N ASN A 218 -19.69 19.67 14.03
CA ASN A 218 -20.60 20.07 12.97
C ASN A 218 -21.03 18.87 12.11
N LEU A 219 -20.11 17.94 11.82
CA LEU A 219 -20.43 16.72 11.09
C LEU A 219 -21.32 15.79 11.91
N ALA A 220 -21.05 15.61 13.21
CA ALA A 220 -21.87 14.80 14.10
C ALA A 220 -23.31 15.34 14.15
N ASN A 221 -23.47 16.64 14.40
CA ASN A 221 -24.78 17.31 14.40
C ASN A 221 -25.50 17.14 13.04
N ALA A 222 -24.78 17.23 11.92
CA ALA A 222 -25.36 17.02 10.59
C ALA A 222 -25.74 15.55 10.31
N ILE A 223 -24.98 14.59 10.86
CA ILE A 223 -25.27 13.16 10.78
C ILE A 223 -26.54 12.83 11.60
N ASP A 224 -26.67 13.42 12.80
CA ASP A 224 -27.83 13.27 13.66
C ASP A 224 -29.09 13.93 13.08
N ALA A 225 -28.96 15.15 12.54
CA ALA A 225 -30.06 15.84 11.85
C ALA A 225 -30.58 15.09 10.62
N ARG A 226 -29.73 14.28 9.98
CA ARG A 226 -30.10 13.39 8.87
C ARG A 226 -30.58 12.01 9.32
N ALA A 227 -30.80 11.81 10.63
CA ALA A 227 -31.24 10.57 11.24
C ALA A 227 -30.37 9.36 10.84
N TYR A 228 -29.04 9.52 10.91
CA TYR A 228 -28.12 8.46 10.46
C TYR A 228 -28.20 7.20 11.35
N GLY A 229 -28.42 7.36 12.66
CA GLY A 229 -28.53 6.23 13.59
C GLY A 229 -27.28 5.33 13.62
N ASP A 230 -27.49 4.03 13.83
CA ASP A 230 -26.41 3.04 14.00
C ASP A 230 -25.85 2.46 12.68
N GLY A 231 -26.35 2.94 11.53
CA GLY A 231 -25.91 2.46 10.22
C GLY A 231 -26.53 1.12 9.78
N SER A 232 -27.33 0.47 10.62
CA SER A 232 -27.91 -0.84 10.32
C SER A 232 -29.07 -0.75 9.31
N GLY A 233 -29.19 -1.76 8.43
CA GLY A 233 -30.31 -1.87 7.49
C GLY A 233 -30.37 -0.84 6.35
N ARG A 234 -29.30 -0.07 6.12
CA ARG A 234 -29.29 1.03 5.14
C ARG A 234 -29.07 0.57 3.70
N THR A 235 -29.68 1.29 2.77
CA THR A 235 -29.42 1.17 1.32
C THR A 235 -28.11 1.87 0.94
N ARG A 236 -27.39 1.32 -0.04
CA ARG A 236 -26.10 1.85 -0.51
C ARG A 236 -26.26 2.52 -1.87
N TYR A 237 -25.74 3.75 -2.00
CA TYR A 237 -25.77 4.48 -3.27
C TYR A 237 -24.76 3.94 -4.29
N LYS A 238 -23.51 3.68 -3.86
CA LYS A 238 -22.48 3.05 -4.70
C LYS A 238 -22.43 1.56 -4.41
N VAL A 239 -22.92 0.75 -5.34
CA VAL A 239 -22.88 -0.71 -5.26
C VAL A 239 -21.80 -1.22 -6.22
N LEU A 240 -20.91 -2.07 -5.70
CA LEU A 240 -19.89 -2.74 -6.50
C LEU A 240 -20.49 -4.01 -7.09
N HIS A 241 -20.49 -4.13 -8.40
CA HIS A 241 -21.02 -5.28 -9.14
C HIS A 241 -19.86 -6.10 -9.69
N PHE A 242 -19.80 -7.38 -9.31
CA PHE A 242 -18.83 -8.30 -9.89
C PHE A 242 -19.15 -8.53 -11.36
N GLU A 243 -18.18 -8.29 -12.23
CA GLU A 243 -18.25 -8.69 -13.62
C GLU A 243 -17.57 -10.06 -13.83
N ASN A 244 -17.85 -10.73 -14.95
CA ASN A 244 -17.22 -12.02 -15.30
C ASN A 244 -15.68 -11.97 -15.28
N ARG A 245 -15.12 -10.79 -15.55
CA ARG A 245 -13.66 -10.54 -15.53
C ARG A 245 -13.09 -10.65 -14.11
N ASP A 246 -13.85 -10.24 -13.10
CA ASP A 246 -13.42 -10.29 -11.71
C ASP A 246 -13.34 -11.71 -11.18
N TYR A 247 -14.32 -12.54 -11.54
CA TYR A 247 -14.28 -13.97 -11.23
C TYR A 247 -13.09 -14.66 -11.89
N LEU A 248 -12.80 -14.32 -13.15
CA LEU A 248 -11.64 -14.86 -13.86
C LEU A 248 -10.32 -14.48 -13.18
N VAL A 249 -10.17 -13.22 -12.78
CA VAL A 249 -8.96 -12.73 -12.09
C VAL A 249 -8.77 -13.40 -10.72
N ILE A 250 -9.84 -13.53 -9.93
CA ILE A 250 -9.79 -14.23 -8.64
C ILE A 250 -9.41 -15.69 -8.86
N PHE A 251 -10.09 -16.38 -9.79
CA PHE A 251 -9.81 -17.78 -10.11
C PHE A 251 -8.37 -17.99 -10.58
N ALA A 252 -7.88 -17.15 -11.50
CA ALA A 252 -6.50 -17.19 -11.96
C ALA A 252 -5.50 -16.97 -10.82
N SER A 253 -5.78 -16.05 -9.88
CA SER A 253 -4.92 -15.80 -8.73
C SER A 253 -4.91 -16.97 -7.73
N LEU A 254 -6.04 -17.65 -7.52
CA LEU A 254 -6.11 -18.86 -6.69
C LEU A 254 -5.40 -20.04 -7.35
N LEU A 255 -5.58 -20.22 -8.66
CA LEU A 255 -4.89 -21.25 -9.43
C LEU A 255 -3.37 -21.02 -9.35
N PHE A 256 -2.93 -19.77 -9.47
CA PHE A 256 -1.53 -19.40 -9.30
C PHE A 256 -1.00 -19.81 -7.92
N VAL A 257 -1.70 -19.51 -6.82
CA VAL A 257 -1.34 -20.00 -5.48
C VAL A 257 -1.24 -21.53 -5.44
N GLY A 258 -2.20 -22.24 -6.03
CA GLY A 258 -2.20 -23.70 -6.10
C GLY A 258 -0.99 -24.27 -6.85
N ILE A 259 -0.59 -23.66 -7.97
CA ILE A 259 0.62 -24.05 -8.71
C ILE A 259 1.87 -23.87 -7.84
N PHE A 260 2.01 -22.73 -7.16
CA PHE A 260 3.16 -22.48 -6.30
C PHE A 260 3.21 -23.43 -5.11
N PHE A 261 2.06 -23.76 -4.54
CA PHE A 261 1.97 -24.77 -3.48
C PHE A 261 2.41 -26.16 -3.98
N MET A 262 1.98 -26.58 -5.17
CA MET A 262 2.41 -27.84 -5.79
C MET A 262 3.91 -27.84 -6.11
N LEU A 263 4.44 -26.75 -6.67
CA LEU A 263 5.88 -26.62 -6.95
C LEU A 263 6.72 -26.68 -5.69
N ARG A 264 6.19 -26.19 -4.56
CA ARG A 264 6.83 -26.31 -3.25
C ARG A 264 6.81 -27.74 -2.74
N MET A 265 5.69 -28.44 -2.87
CA MET A 265 5.54 -29.85 -2.47
C MET A 265 6.41 -30.81 -3.29
N VAL A 266 6.64 -30.51 -4.57
CA VAL A 266 7.46 -31.36 -5.47
C VAL A 266 8.95 -31.03 -5.36
N GLY A 267 9.29 -29.80 -4.96
CA GLY A 267 10.67 -29.33 -4.87
C GLY A 267 11.27 -29.29 -3.46
N GLY A 268 10.51 -29.67 -2.43
CA GLY A 268 10.99 -29.88 -1.06
C GLY A 268 11.15 -31.36 -0.75
#